data_AF-A8XN04-F1
#
_entry.id   AF-A8XN04-F1
#
_cell.length_a   1.000
_cell.length_b   1.000
_cell.length_c   1.000
_cell.angle_alpha   90.00
_cell.angle_beta   90.00
_cell.angle_gamma   90.00
#
_symmetry.space_group_name_H-M   'P 1'
#
loop_
_entity.id
_entity.type
_entity.pdbx_description
1 polymer ?
#
loop_
_entity_poly.entity_id
_entity_poly.type
_entity_poly.pdbx_seq_one_letter_code
_entity_poly.pdbx_strand_id
1 'polypeptide(L)'
;MIPDLQSYYSSNYSKCNLSDNYLVTWEGLAYPGHIIQVVAAPIQIFTFYINLEKTPSFMKTIKWPLLINHFCSTLFDFMICTHFFIGIIIQTSIPLLTIIIPPLILIAQVLTDNYNQGLMNLGMILFGLNGLIESSEILLVYQPNWNAVKTILNFKKTQNPNYTSSRSLCKFEHWKELSSRRNVME
;
A
#
# COMPACT_ATOMS: atom_id res chain seq x y z
N MET A 1 28.33 -31.69 -23.80
CA MET A 1 27.60 -32.19 -22.63
C MET A 1 28.63 -32.82 -21.72
N ILE A 2 28.80 -32.32 -20.49
CA ILE A 2 29.90 -32.72 -19.61
C ILE A 2 29.55 -34.11 -19.03
N PRO A 3 30.30 -35.17 -19.36
CA PRO A 3 29.94 -36.55 -19.01
C PRO A 3 29.85 -36.79 -17.49
N ASP A 4 30.58 -36.01 -16.69
CA ASP A 4 30.56 -36.13 -15.23
C ASP A 4 29.26 -35.64 -14.59
N LEU A 5 28.60 -34.64 -15.19
CA LEU A 5 27.37 -34.05 -14.61
C LEU A 5 26.20 -35.05 -14.69
N GLN A 6 26.08 -35.77 -15.80
CA GLN A 6 25.01 -36.75 -16.00
C GLN A 6 25.24 -38.04 -15.18
N SER A 7 26.51 -38.42 -14.98
CA SER A 7 26.89 -39.47 -14.04
C SER A 7 26.54 -39.07 -12.59
N TYR A 8 26.78 -37.81 -12.21
CA TYR A 8 26.41 -37.29 -10.89
C TYR A 8 24.89 -37.32 -10.65
N TYR A 9 24.09 -36.82 -11.60
CA TYR A 9 22.62 -36.83 -11.46
C TYR A 9 22.03 -38.24 -11.38
N SER A 10 22.55 -39.18 -12.16
CA SER A 10 22.02 -40.55 -12.19
C SER A 10 22.43 -41.40 -10.97
N SER A 11 23.60 -41.15 -10.37
CA SER A 11 24.16 -41.99 -9.30
C SER A 11 24.03 -41.41 -7.88
N ASN A 12 24.15 -40.09 -7.72
CA ASN A 12 24.06 -39.44 -6.41
C ASN A 12 22.68 -38.87 -6.15
N TYR A 13 22.05 -38.26 -7.15
CA TYR A 13 20.74 -37.63 -6.98
C TYR A 13 19.62 -38.66 -6.75
N SER A 14 19.73 -39.84 -7.35
CA SER A 14 18.79 -40.96 -7.18
C SER A 14 18.80 -41.57 -5.77
N LYS A 15 19.81 -41.25 -4.94
CA LYS A 15 19.87 -41.67 -3.52
C LYS A 15 19.11 -40.73 -2.59
N CYS A 16 18.68 -39.57 -3.06
CA CYS A 16 17.90 -38.63 -2.27
C CYS A 16 16.44 -39.08 -2.17
N ASN A 17 15.89 -39.05 -0.96
CA ASN A 17 14.48 -39.34 -0.73
C ASN A 17 13.64 -38.12 -1.17
N LEU A 18 13.30 -38.07 -2.45
CA LEU A 18 12.44 -37.03 -3.01
C LEU A 18 11.03 -37.23 -2.43
N SER A 19 10.60 -36.28 -1.60
CA SER A 19 9.21 -36.25 -1.16
C SER A 19 8.35 -35.74 -2.32
N ASP A 20 7.42 -36.57 -2.81
CA ASP A 20 6.48 -36.24 -3.90
C ASP A 20 5.39 -35.22 -3.50
N ASN A 21 5.55 -34.58 -2.35
CA ASN A 21 4.63 -33.57 -1.86
C ASN A 21 4.70 -32.33 -2.75
N TYR A 22 3.56 -31.90 -3.29
CA TYR A 22 3.46 -30.71 -4.13
C TYR A 22 4.13 -29.47 -3.51
N LEU A 23 3.99 -29.27 -2.19
CA LEU A 23 4.60 -28.14 -1.46
C LEU A 23 6.15 -28.17 -1.45
N VAL A 24 6.77 -29.33 -1.62
CA VAL A 24 8.24 -29.48 -1.71
C VAL A 24 8.74 -29.14 -3.11
N THR A 25 7.92 -29.38 -4.13
CA THR A 25 8.29 -29.12 -5.53
C THR A 25 8.42 -27.63 -5.83
N TRP A 26 9.23 -27.31 -6.85
CA TRP A 26 9.36 -25.93 -7.35
C TRP A 26 8.05 -25.44 -8.01
N GLU A 27 7.25 -26.34 -8.59
CA GLU A 27 5.94 -26.02 -9.17
C GLU A 27 4.97 -25.52 -8.11
N GLY A 28 4.99 -26.17 -6.94
CA GLY A 28 4.21 -25.77 -5.77
C GLY A 28 4.57 -24.40 -5.21
N LEU A 29 5.76 -23.89 -5.51
CA LEU A 29 6.17 -22.53 -5.18
C LEU A 29 5.86 -21.55 -6.32
N ALA A 30 6.17 -21.93 -7.56
CA ALA A 30 6.09 -21.04 -8.72
C ALA A 30 4.65 -20.70 -9.12
N TYR A 31 3.75 -21.69 -9.21
CA TYR A 31 2.37 -21.43 -9.67
C TYR A 31 1.59 -20.51 -8.72
N PRO A 32 1.59 -20.73 -7.38
CA PRO A 32 0.96 -19.79 -6.46
C PRO A 32 1.62 -18.41 -6.52
N GLY A 33 2.95 -18.34 -6.62
CA GLY A 33 3.67 -17.07 -6.75
C GLY A 33 3.25 -16.26 -7.98
N HIS A 34 3.13 -16.91 -9.15
CA HIS A 34 2.66 -16.24 -10.37
C HIS A 34 1.21 -15.76 -10.26
N ILE A 35 0.32 -16.55 -9.64
CA ILE A 35 -1.06 -16.15 -9.40
C ILE A 35 -1.11 -14.92 -8.49
N ILE A 36 -0.35 -14.92 -7.39
CA ILE A 36 -0.23 -13.79 -6.48
C ILE A 36 0.25 -12.55 -7.24
N GLN A 37 1.28 -12.68 -8.09
CA GLN A 37 1.83 -11.56 -8.85
C GLN A 37 0.82 -10.98 -9.86
N VAL A 38 0.08 -11.83 -10.57
CA VAL A 38 -0.94 -11.41 -11.55
C VAL A 38 -2.08 -10.64 -10.86
N VAL A 39 -2.44 -11.02 -9.64
CA VAL A 39 -3.47 -10.31 -8.85
C VAL A 39 -2.90 -9.06 -8.16
N ALA A 40 -1.67 -9.11 -7.63
CA ALA A 40 -1.04 -8.02 -6.92
C ALA A 40 -0.66 -6.85 -7.84
N ALA A 41 -0.15 -7.13 -9.04
CA ALA A 41 0.30 -6.12 -9.98
C ALA A 41 -0.76 -5.05 -10.30
N PRO A 42 -2.01 -5.37 -10.70
CA PRO A 42 -3.02 -4.35 -10.99
C PRO A 42 -3.41 -3.55 -9.74
N ILE A 43 -3.47 -4.19 -8.56
CA ILE A 43 -3.78 -3.53 -7.29
C ILE A 43 -2.68 -2.52 -6.94
N GLN A 44 -1.41 -2.92 -7.06
CA GLN A 44 -0.27 -2.07 -6.76
C GLN A 44 -0.16 -0.88 -7.72
N ILE A 45 -0.39 -1.09 -9.02
CA ILE A 45 -0.42 0.00 -10.01
C ILE A 45 -1.51 1.02 -9.67
N PHE A 46 -2.69 0.54 -9.29
CA PHE A 46 -3.81 1.40 -8.91
C PHE A 46 -3.53 2.19 -7.62
N THR A 47 -2.99 1.54 -6.59
CA THR A 47 -2.58 2.19 -5.34
C THR A 47 -1.52 3.25 -5.58
N PHE A 48 -0.52 2.96 -6.43
CA PHE A 48 0.53 3.91 -6.79
C PHE A 48 -0.04 5.15 -7.52
N TYR A 49 -0.94 4.92 -8.47
CA TYR A 49 -1.62 5.99 -9.21
C TYR A 49 -2.35 6.96 -8.26
N ILE A 50 -3.12 6.43 -7.30
CA ILE A 50 -3.84 7.25 -6.31
C ILE A 50 -2.88 8.07 -5.44
N ASN A 51 -1.79 7.46 -4.99
CA ASN A 51 -0.79 8.13 -4.13
C ASN A 51 -0.10 9.30 -4.84
N LEU A 52 0.21 9.14 -6.14
CA LEU A 52 0.81 10.22 -6.94
C LEU A 52 -0.17 11.38 -7.16
N GLU A 53 -1.43 11.10 -7.44
CA GLU A 53 -2.42 12.14 -7.75
C GLU A 53 -2.80 13.00 -6.52
N LYS A 54 -2.53 12.50 -5.30
CA LYS A 54 -2.89 13.17 -4.04
C LYS A 54 -1.75 13.87 -3.31
N THR A 55 -0.52 13.89 -3.83
CA THR A 55 0.61 14.62 -3.22
C THR A 55 0.74 16.02 -3.86
N PRO A 56 0.27 17.13 -3.24
CA PRO A 56 0.27 18.43 -3.89
C PRO A 56 1.60 19.18 -3.71
N SER A 57 2.13 19.78 -4.78
CA SER A 57 3.34 20.62 -4.78
C SER A 57 3.01 22.12 -4.93
N PHE A 58 2.38 22.77 -3.96
CA PHE A 58 2.16 24.23 -3.98
C PHE A 58 1.83 24.69 -2.55
N MET A 59 2.53 25.65 -1.93
CA MET A 59 2.22 27.09 -2.01
C MET A 59 3.19 27.89 -1.09
N LYS A 60 3.63 29.10 -1.51
CA LYS A 60 4.54 30.02 -0.76
C LYS A 60 3.90 31.32 -0.23
N THR A 61 2.57 31.50 -0.29
CA THR A 61 1.92 32.83 -0.11
C THR A 61 0.79 32.84 0.94
N ILE A 62 1.05 32.48 2.20
CA ILE A 62 -0.01 32.37 3.25
C ILE A 62 0.37 32.99 4.62
N LYS A 63 1.48 33.71 4.73
CA LYS A 63 2.27 33.89 5.96
C LYS A 63 1.58 34.44 7.24
N TRP A 64 0.44 35.14 7.18
CA TRP A 64 -0.20 35.74 8.39
C TRP A 64 -1.43 34.99 8.92
N PRO A 65 -2.40 34.54 8.10
CA PRO A 65 -3.36 33.51 8.53
C PRO A 65 -2.68 32.17 8.82
N LEU A 66 -1.49 31.92 8.24
CA LEU A 66 -0.63 30.77 8.53
C LEU A 66 -0.18 30.68 10.00
N LEU A 67 -0.14 31.76 10.80
CA LEU A 67 0.38 31.69 12.17
C LEU A 67 -0.68 31.23 13.20
N ILE A 68 -1.91 31.74 13.11
CA ILE A 68 -3.06 31.30 13.94
C ILE A 68 -3.58 29.94 13.45
N ASN A 69 -3.58 29.75 12.12
CA ASN A 69 -3.72 28.42 11.54
C ASN A 69 -2.57 27.52 11.96
N HIS A 70 -1.32 28.00 12.11
CA HIS A 70 -0.18 27.17 12.57
C HIS A 70 -0.39 26.63 13.97
N PHE A 71 -1.04 27.37 14.87
CA PHE A 71 -1.20 26.91 16.25
C PHE A 71 -2.31 25.84 16.37
N CYS A 72 -3.45 26.05 15.71
CA CYS A 72 -4.47 25.01 15.62
C CYS A 72 -4.06 23.85 14.71
N SER A 73 -3.33 24.13 13.64
CA SER A 73 -2.79 23.10 12.76
C SER A 73 -1.68 22.34 13.45
N THR A 74 -0.78 22.93 14.24
CA THR A 74 0.24 22.12 14.95
C THR A 74 -0.37 21.17 15.95
N LEU A 75 -1.45 21.55 16.64
CA LEU A 75 -2.19 20.66 17.55
C LEU A 75 -2.96 19.57 16.78
N PHE A 76 -3.63 19.95 15.69
CA PHE A 76 -4.32 19.01 14.81
C PHE A 76 -3.34 18.07 14.07
N ASP A 77 -2.21 18.60 13.62
CA ASP A 77 -1.07 17.92 13.02
C ASP A 77 -0.42 17.00 14.04
N PHE A 78 -0.32 17.36 15.33
CA PHE A 78 0.20 16.45 16.36
C PHE A 78 -0.74 15.25 16.57
N MET A 79 -2.06 15.48 16.59
CA MET A 79 -3.06 14.41 16.69
C MET A 79 -3.11 13.53 15.44
N ILE A 80 -3.04 14.14 14.25
CA ILE A 80 -2.95 13.45 12.96
C ILE A 80 -1.65 12.66 12.89
N CYS A 81 -0.50 13.29 13.15
CA CYS A 81 0.80 12.65 13.14
C CYS A 81 0.83 11.48 14.12
N THR A 82 0.24 11.57 15.31
CA THR A 82 0.26 10.45 16.27
C THR A 82 -0.48 9.22 15.73
N HIS A 83 -1.66 9.40 15.13
CA HIS A 83 -2.43 8.28 14.55
C HIS A 83 -1.73 7.69 13.32
N PHE A 84 -1.21 8.55 12.44
CA PHE A 84 -0.45 8.11 11.27
C PHE A 84 0.89 7.47 11.65
N PHE A 85 1.55 7.96 12.69
CA PHE A 85 2.83 7.44 13.16
C PHE A 85 2.69 6.05 13.78
N ILE A 86 1.60 5.80 14.54
CA ILE A 86 1.28 4.46 15.01
C ILE A 86 1.05 3.51 13.83
N GLY A 87 0.28 3.95 12.82
CA GLY A 87 0.08 3.20 11.59
C GLY A 87 1.40 2.89 10.88
N ILE A 88 2.28 3.88 10.70
CA ILE A 88 3.59 3.71 10.06
C ILE A 88 4.50 2.76 10.86
N ILE A 89 4.50 2.83 12.19
CA ILE A 89 5.28 1.91 13.03
C ILE A 89 4.79 0.48 12.84
N ILE A 90 3.47 0.25 12.89
CA ILE A 90 2.87 -1.07 12.69
C ILE A 90 3.17 -1.57 11.26
N GLN A 91 2.90 -0.74 10.26
CA GLN A 91 3.08 -1.02 8.84
C GLN A 91 4.55 -1.27 8.46
N THR A 92 5.52 -0.65 9.14
CA THR A 92 6.96 -0.89 8.90
C THR A 92 7.45 -2.14 9.62
N SER A 93 6.83 -2.48 10.76
CA SER A 93 7.20 -3.66 11.54
C SER A 93 6.80 -4.97 10.84
N ILE A 94 5.66 -5.00 10.16
CA ILE A 94 5.12 -6.19 9.49
C ILE A 94 6.06 -6.72 8.37
N PRO A 95 6.54 -5.89 7.42
CA PRO A 95 7.52 -6.30 6.40
C PRO A 95 8.87 -6.72 6.99
N LEU A 96 9.34 -6.01 8.03
CA LEU A 96 10.60 -6.34 8.70
C LEU A 96 10.56 -7.72 9.35
N LEU A 97 9.47 -8.06 10.03
CA LEU A 97 9.27 -9.40 10.58
C LEU A 97 9.23 -10.46 9.47
N THR A 98 8.52 -10.16 8.38
CA THR A 98 8.35 -11.09 7.25
C THR A 98 9.67 -11.36 6.52
N ILE A 99 10.60 -10.41 6.46
CA ILE A 99 11.96 -10.60 5.91
C ILE A 99 12.84 -11.45 6.84
N ILE A 100 12.70 -11.30 8.15
CA ILE A 100 13.54 -11.98 9.15
C ILE A 100 13.09 -13.44 9.38
N ILE A 101 11.80 -13.73 9.26
CA ILE A 101 11.23 -15.05 9.58
C ILE A 101 11.79 -16.20 8.70
N PRO A 102 11.84 -16.14 7.36
CA PRO A 102 12.34 -17.24 6.54
C PRO A 102 13.82 -17.58 6.81
N PRO A 103 14.73 -16.61 6.96
CA PRO A 103 16.10 -16.87 7.41
C PRO A 103 16.18 -17.53 8.79
N LEU A 104 15.37 -17.10 9.76
CA LEU A 104 15.35 -17.70 11.09
C LEU A 104 14.85 -19.15 11.07
N ILE A 105 13.81 -19.44 10.29
CA ILE A 105 13.30 -20.81 10.10
C ILE A 105 14.39 -21.68 9.46
N LEU A 106 15.07 -21.19 8.43
CA LEU A 106 16.16 -21.90 7.77
C LEU A 106 17.32 -22.18 8.74
N ILE A 107 17.74 -21.20 9.53
CA ILE A 107 18.79 -21.37 10.55
C ILE A 107 18.35 -22.42 11.59
N ALA A 108 17.13 -22.34 12.11
CA ALA A 108 16.62 -23.32 13.08
C ALA A 108 16.57 -24.74 12.50
N GLN A 109 16.18 -24.89 11.23
CA GLN A 109 16.14 -26.18 10.54
C GLN A 109 17.54 -26.77 10.29
N VAL A 110 18.51 -25.92 9.96
CA VAL A 110 19.92 -26.34 9.81
C VAL A 110 20.51 -26.76 11.16
N LEU A 111 20.20 -26.03 12.24
CA LEU A 111 20.68 -26.39 13.58
C LEU A 111 20.04 -27.66 14.14
N THR A 112 18.87 -28.05 13.65
CA THR A 112 18.13 -29.25 14.10
C THR A 112 18.30 -30.44 13.16
N ASP A 113 19.10 -30.29 12.09
CA ASP A 113 19.24 -31.26 10.97
C ASP A 113 17.90 -31.73 10.38
N ASN A 114 16.83 -30.97 10.60
CA ASN A 114 15.46 -31.31 10.17
C ASN A 114 14.97 -30.32 9.11
N TYR A 115 15.68 -30.31 7.98
CA TYR A 115 15.33 -29.47 6.85
C TYR A 115 14.02 -29.95 6.19
N ASN A 116 13.01 -29.09 6.22
CA ASN A 116 11.72 -29.31 5.55
C ASN A 116 11.54 -28.27 4.46
N GLN A 117 11.83 -28.68 3.22
CA GLN A 117 11.69 -27.86 2.02
C GLN A 117 10.26 -27.34 1.81
N GLY A 118 9.24 -28.14 2.19
CA GLY A 118 7.84 -27.73 2.09
C GLY A 118 7.51 -26.56 3.02
N LEU A 119 8.10 -26.54 4.23
CA LEU A 119 7.95 -25.41 5.16
C LEU A 119 8.62 -24.14 4.62
N MET A 120 9.78 -24.27 3.99
CA MET A 120 10.47 -23.14 3.37
C MET A 120 9.68 -22.57 2.19
N ASN A 121 9.20 -23.44 1.29
CA ASN A 121 8.37 -23.02 0.17
C ASN A 121 7.06 -22.38 0.63
N LEU A 122 6.41 -22.94 1.65
CA LEU A 122 5.21 -22.35 2.26
C LEU A 122 5.51 -20.95 2.84
N GLY A 123 6.63 -20.80 3.55
CA GLY A 123 7.08 -19.51 4.08
C GLY A 123 7.28 -18.46 2.98
N MET A 124 7.85 -18.85 1.84
CA MET A 124 8.04 -17.96 0.68
C MET A 124 6.71 -17.54 0.02
N ILE A 125 5.73 -18.43 -0.03
CA ILE A 125 4.38 -18.10 -0.54
C ILE A 125 3.69 -17.10 0.40
N LEU A 126 3.76 -17.34 1.72
CA LEU A 126 3.21 -16.43 2.73
C LEU A 126 3.90 -15.06 2.71
N PHE A 127 5.21 -15.03 2.48
CA PHE A 127 5.95 -13.79 2.25
C PHE A 127 5.40 -13.01 1.04
N GLY A 128 5.13 -13.69 -0.08
CA GLY A 128 4.53 -13.08 -1.26
C GLY A 128 3.14 -12.47 -1.02
N LEU A 129 2.34 -13.06 -0.12
CA LEU A 129 1.03 -12.53 0.26
C LEU A 129 1.11 -11.25 1.10
N ASN A 130 2.23 -11.01 1.81
CA ASN A 130 2.41 -9.83 2.65
C ASN A 130 2.30 -8.52 1.84
N GLY A 131 2.77 -8.50 0.60
CA GLY A 131 2.69 -7.31 -0.27
C GLY A 131 1.25 -6.89 -0.62
N LEU A 132 0.29 -7.82 -0.58
CA LEU A 132 -1.14 -7.49 -0.73
C LEU A 132 -1.69 -6.84 0.54
N ILE A 133 -1.24 -7.29 1.71
CA ILE A 133 -1.62 -6.74 3.02
C ILE A 133 -1.13 -5.29 3.11
N GLU A 134 0.12 -5.03 2.75
CA GLU A 134 0.70 -3.68 2.69
C GLU A 134 -0.11 -2.74 1.77
N SER A 135 -0.49 -3.24 0.59
CA SER A 135 -1.29 -2.49 -0.37
C SER A 135 -2.68 -2.16 0.18
N SER A 136 -3.30 -3.10 0.87
CA SER A 136 -4.63 -2.93 1.48
C SER A 136 -4.61 -1.93 2.64
N GLU A 137 -3.53 -1.88 3.42
CA GLU A 137 -3.37 -0.99 4.56
C GLU A 137 -3.26 0.48 4.13
N ILE A 138 -2.46 0.77 3.09
CA ILE A 138 -2.32 2.13 2.53
C ILE A 138 -3.66 2.67 2.02
N LEU A 139 -4.49 1.80 1.43
CA LEU A 139 -5.81 2.17 0.92
C LEU A 139 -6.83 2.42 2.05
N LEU A 140 -6.70 1.74 3.20
CA LEU A 140 -7.63 1.85 4.33
C LEU A 140 -7.26 2.95 5.33
N VAL A 141 -5.96 3.13 5.61
CA VAL A 141 -5.47 4.11 6.60
C VAL A 141 -5.54 5.53 6.04
N TYR A 142 -5.29 5.72 4.74
CA TYR A 142 -5.34 7.05 4.14
C TYR A 142 -6.79 7.42 3.79
N GLN A 143 -7.45 8.13 4.72
CA GLN A 143 -8.84 8.60 4.61
C GLN A 143 -9.23 9.25 3.26
N PRO A 144 -8.35 10.04 2.58
CA PRO A 144 -8.63 10.55 1.24
C PRO A 144 -8.64 9.47 0.12
N ASN A 145 -7.90 8.38 0.27
CA ASN A 145 -7.83 7.27 -0.69
C ASN A 145 -9.15 6.50 -0.71
N TRP A 146 -9.75 6.26 0.47
CA TRP A 146 -11.01 5.54 0.55
C TRP A 146 -12.19 6.31 -0.09
N ASN A 147 -12.17 7.64 0.03
CA ASN A 147 -13.14 8.50 -0.67
C ASN A 147 -12.96 8.46 -2.19
N ALA A 148 -11.72 8.39 -2.69
CA ALA A 148 -11.43 8.21 -4.11
C ALA A 148 -11.88 6.82 -4.61
N VAL A 149 -11.55 5.75 -3.88
CA VAL A 149 -11.96 4.36 -4.18
C VAL A 149 -13.48 4.25 -4.25
N LYS A 150 -14.22 4.81 -3.28
CA LYS A 150 -15.68 4.86 -3.31
C LYS A 150 -16.24 5.63 -4.50
N THR A 151 -15.55 6.68 -4.93
CA THR A 151 -15.98 7.49 -6.09
C THR A 151 -15.79 6.72 -7.40
N ILE A 152 -14.72 5.93 -7.50
CA ILE A 152 -14.41 5.10 -8.68
C ILE A 152 -15.29 3.84 -8.74
N LEU A 153 -15.50 3.16 -7.60
CA LEU A 153 -16.35 1.97 -7.52
C LEU A 153 -17.84 2.30 -7.69
N ASN A 154 -18.28 3.48 -7.24
CA ASN A 154 -19.61 3.99 -7.55
C ASN A 154 -19.59 4.69 -8.92
N PHE A 155 -19.67 3.94 -10.02
CA PHE A 155 -19.78 4.41 -11.42
C PHE A 155 -21.02 5.30 -11.75
N LYS A 156 -21.60 5.98 -10.76
CA LYS A 156 -22.57 7.08 -10.87
C LYS A 156 -22.31 7.98 -9.66
N LYS A 157 -21.87 9.22 -9.80
CA LYS A 157 -22.31 10.27 -10.71
C LYS A 157 -21.13 11.22 -10.89
N THR A 158 -20.79 11.53 -12.14
CA THR A 158 -20.10 12.77 -12.47
C THR A 158 -20.98 13.92 -11.96
N GLN A 159 -20.78 14.37 -10.72
CA GLN A 159 -21.06 15.75 -10.38
C GLN A 159 -19.83 16.53 -10.86
N ASN A 160 -19.94 16.96 -12.12
CA ASN A 160 -19.53 18.24 -12.67
C ASN A 160 -18.36 18.95 -11.93
N PRO A 161 -17.24 19.32 -12.59
CA PRO A 161 -16.09 20.02 -11.99
C PRO A 161 -16.36 21.43 -11.40
N ASN A 162 -17.61 21.77 -11.11
CA ASN A 162 -18.00 23.04 -10.52
C ASN A 162 -18.63 22.82 -9.14
N TYR A 163 -17.82 22.58 -8.11
CA TYR A 163 -18.13 22.86 -6.70
C TYR A 163 -16.90 22.51 -5.85
N THR A 164 -16.07 23.45 -5.40
CA THR A 164 -16.31 24.19 -4.15
C THR A 164 -15.44 25.45 -4.15
N SER A 165 -15.45 26.20 -5.24
CA SER A 165 -14.92 27.57 -5.28
C SER A 165 -16.00 28.56 -5.75
N SER A 166 -16.92 28.11 -6.59
CA SER A 166 -17.94 28.97 -7.18
C SER A 166 -19.16 29.26 -6.28
N ARG A 167 -19.55 28.39 -5.32
CA ARG A 167 -20.73 28.64 -4.47
C ARG A 167 -20.51 29.74 -3.42
N SER A 168 -19.31 29.85 -2.86
CA SER A 168 -18.94 30.96 -1.97
C SER A 168 -18.69 32.26 -2.74
N LEU A 169 -18.11 32.18 -3.95
CA LEU A 169 -17.96 33.34 -4.85
C LEU A 169 -19.31 33.89 -5.32
N CYS A 170 -20.28 33.04 -5.70
CA CYS A 170 -21.62 33.47 -6.10
C CYS A 170 -22.40 34.09 -4.92
N LYS A 171 -22.18 33.59 -3.68
CA LYS A 171 -22.78 34.17 -2.48
C LYS A 171 -22.17 35.53 -2.11
N PHE A 172 -20.88 35.74 -2.43
CA PHE A 172 -20.16 36.99 -2.21
C PHE A 172 -20.52 38.06 -3.27
N GLU A 173 -20.55 37.71 -4.56
CA GLU A 173 -20.99 38.60 -5.65
C GLU A 173 -22.44 39.08 -5.43
N HIS A 174 -23.36 38.17 -5.05
CA HIS A 174 -24.74 38.53 -4.75
C HIS A 174 -24.88 39.43 -3.50
N TRP A 175 -24.07 39.21 -2.46
CA TRP A 175 -24.06 40.08 -1.28
C TRP A 175 -23.48 41.48 -1.61
N LYS A 176 -22.52 41.56 -2.53
CA LYS A 176 -21.92 42.82 -3.01
C LYS A 176 -22.90 43.64 -3.86
N GLU A 177 -23.74 42.99 -4.66
CA GLU A 177 -24.80 43.66 -5.42
C GLU A 177 -25.94 44.16 -4.53
N LEU A 178 -26.30 43.40 -3.48
CA LEU A 178 -27.29 43.81 -2.48
C LEU A 178 -26.79 44.95 -1.57
N SER A 179 -25.50 45.00 -1.23
CA SER A 179 -24.94 46.13 -0.46
C SER A 179 -24.82 47.40 -1.31
N SER A 180 -24.48 47.25 -2.60
CA SER A 180 -24.44 48.38 -3.55
C SER A 180 -25.83 48.99 -3.79
N ARG A 181 -26.92 48.21 -3.79
CA ARG A 181 -28.29 48.74 -3.89
C ARG A 181 -28.80 49.39 -2.60
N ARG A 182 -28.26 49.00 -1.45
CA ARG A 182 -28.65 49.56 -0.14
C ARG A 182 -28.11 50.98 0.04
N ASN A 183 -26.91 51.26 -0.45
CA ASN A 183 -26.27 52.59 -0.36
C ASN A 183 -26.81 53.62 -1.38
N VAL A 184 -27.80 53.26 -2.22
CA VAL A 184 -28.43 54.15 -3.21
C VAL A 184 -29.85 54.55 -2.78
N MET A 185 -30.37 53.97 -1.70
CA MET A 185 -31.69 54.27 -1.13
C MET A 185 -31.61 55.00 0.24
N GLU A 186 -30.42 55.43 0.65
CA GLU A 186 -30.15 56.38 1.75
C GLU A 186 -29.51 57.65 1.16
#